data_AF-A0A0V8QBI5-F1
#
_entry.id   AF-A0A0V8QBI5-F1
#
_cell.length_a   1.000
_cell.length_b   1.000
_cell.length_c   1.000
_cell.angle_alpha   90.00
_cell.angle_beta   90.00
_cell.angle_gamma   90.00
#
_symmetry.space_group_name_H-M   'P 1'
#
loop_
_entity.id
_entity.type
_entity.pdbx_description
1 polymer ?
#
loop_
_entity_poly.entity_id
_entity_poly.type
_entity_poly.pdbx_seq_one_letter_code
_entity_poly.pdbx_strand_id
1 'polypeptide(L)'
;MTKKVTGIMAVIMLAAAVTACGSQKTDVEVTETPAAIETPAVTETPEAVETPAVTETPVATETPEATEKPEESEKPQASEKPAPSKKPESTKKPESTKKPESTKKPESTKKPSKEESKISDASEAFEKAIDGIELYSMADITDEMLQDAYGIDSSILKSYVVKMPMMNVKANEIAVFEVEDKKDVETVKEGIKKRQADLVETWKHYLPDQYELVQNYQISVKGNYVLFVISGEAETIVSNFNDAF
;
A
#
# COMPACT_ATOMS: atom_id res chain seq x y z
N MET A 1 -41.50 -18.03 0.05
CA MET A 1 -40.85 -18.02 -1.28
C MET A 1 -39.59 -18.86 -1.19
N THR A 2 -39.46 -19.92 -1.98
CA THR A 2 -38.44 -20.96 -1.75
C THR A 2 -37.44 -20.99 -2.91
N LYS A 3 -36.32 -20.29 -2.76
CA LYS A 3 -35.25 -20.29 -3.77
C LYS A 3 -34.43 -21.58 -3.65
N LYS A 4 -34.52 -22.45 -4.66
CA LYS A 4 -33.66 -23.64 -4.76
C LYS A 4 -32.24 -23.22 -5.19
N VAL A 5 -31.24 -23.75 -4.52
CA VAL A 5 -29.84 -23.69 -4.98
C VAL A 5 -29.56 -24.96 -5.78
N THR A 6 -29.29 -24.81 -7.07
CA THR A 6 -28.86 -25.92 -7.95
C THR A 6 -27.39 -25.71 -8.27
N GLY A 7 -26.52 -26.48 -7.62
CA GLY A 7 -25.10 -26.53 -7.99
C GLY A 7 -24.89 -27.36 -9.26
N ILE A 8 -23.92 -26.96 -10.08
CA ILE A 8 -23.45 -27.75 -11.23
C ILE A 8 -21.97 -28.07 -11.01
N MET A 9 -21.70 -29.31 -10.58
CA MET A 9 -20.35 -29.88 -10.51
C MET A 9 -19.93 -30.31 -11.92
N ALA A 10 -19.09 -29.51 -12.57
CA ALA A 10 -18.52 -29.84 -13.88
C ALA A 10 -17.25 -30.69 -13.73
N VAL A 11 -17.41 -32.01 -13.60
CA VAL A 11 -16.28 -32.95 -13.59
C VAL A 11 -15.77 -33.15 -15.00
N ILE A 12 -14.62 -32.57 -15.33
CA ILE A 12 -13.94 -32.76 -16.61
C ILE A 12 -12.96 -33.92 -16.49
N MET A 13 -13.31 -35.07 -17.07
CA MET A 13 -12.42 -36.21 -17.31
C MET A 13 -12.60 -36.71 -18.74
N LEU A 14 -11.57 -36.53 -19.57
CA LEU A 14 -11.20 -37.25 -20.81
C LEU A 14 -10.08 -36.40 -21.48
N ALA A 15 -9.08 -36.92 -22.18
CA ALA A 15 -8.63 -38.31 -22.37
C ALA A 15 -7.11 -38.30 -22.64
N ALA A 16 -6.36 -39.28 -22.15
CA ALA A 16 -4.96 -39.46 -22.54
C ALA A 16 -4.87 -40.37 -23.77
N ALA A 17 -4.48 -39.83 -24.93
CA ALA A 17 -4.24 -40.58 -26.16
C ALA A 17 -2.73 -40.68 -26.44
N VAL A 18 -2.14 -41.86 -26.15
CA VAL A 18 -0.73 -42.14 -26.44
C VAL A 18 -0.54 -42.55 -27.90
N THR A 19 -0.22 -41.60 -28.77
CA THR A 19 0.11 -41.86 -30.17
C THR A 19 1.48 -42.51 -30.29
N ALA A 20 1.52 -43.84 -30.30
CA ALA A 20 2.68 -44.60 -30.75
C ALA A 20 2.80 -44.50 -32.28
N CYS A 21 3.99 -44.17 -32.79
CA CYS A 21 4.33 -44.31 -34.20
C CYS A 21 5.75 -44.87 -34.32
N GLY A 22 5.93 -45.92 -35.13
CA GLY A 22 7.16 -46.70 -35.20
C GLY A 22 7.80 -46.73 -36.59
N SER A 23 9.09 -46.39 -36.62
CA SER A 23 10.16 -46.91 -37.47
C SER A 23 9.87 -47.43 -38.88
N GLN A 24 10.49 -46.77 -39.87
CA GLN A 24 11.29 -47.34 -40.98
C GLN A 24 11.81 -46.17 -41.85
N LYS A 25 12.94 -46.18 -42.57
CA LYS A 25 14.22 -46.93 -42.63
C LYS A 25 14.79 -46.62 -44.03
N THR A 26 15.93 -45.93 -44.13
CA THR A 26 16.99 -45.94 -45.18
C THR A 26 17.97 -44.80 -44.82
N ASP A 27 19.26 -45.05 -44.55
CA ASP A 27 20.38 -45.01 -45.53
C ASP A 27 20.51 -43.61 -46.18
N VAL A 28 21.60 -42.83 -46.06
CA VAL A 28 23.08 -43.05 -46.09
C VAL A 28 23.77 -41.85 -45.34
N GLU A 29 24.94 -41.82 -44.66
CA GLU A 29 26.11 -42.71 -44.46
C GLU A 29 26.82 -42.48 -43.07
N VAL A 30 28.06 -43.00 -42.93
CA VAL A 30 29.21 -42.70 -42.02
C VAL A 30 29.36 -41.20 -41.67
N THR A 31 29.70 -40.70 -40.46
CA THR A 31 30.59 -41.09 -39.33
C THR A 31 29.86 -41.03 -37.95
N GLU A 32 30.40 -41.31 -36.75
CA GLU A 32 31.61 -41.96 -36.18
C GLU A 32 31.28 -42.45 -34.75
N THR A 33 31.96 -43.49 -34.22
CA THR A 33 31.76 -44.16 -32.89
C THR A 33 32.81 -45.29 -32.76
N PRO A 34 33.41 -45.63 -31.58
CA PRO A 34 32.98 -45.44 -30.19
C PRO A 34 34.00 -44.59 -29.37
N ALA A 35 34.02 -44.48 -28.03
CA ALA A 35 33.54 -45.32 -26.92
C ALA A 35 33.44 -44.48 -25.62
N ALA A 36 32.99 -44.96 -24.46
CA ALA A 36 31.94 -45.91 -24.03
C ALA A 36 32.13 -46.08 -22.51
N ILE A 37 31.04 -46.17 -21.72
CA ILE A 37 31.06 -46.56 -20.28
C ILE A 37 31.76 -45.47 -19.42
N GLU A 38 31.29 -45.05 -18.24
CA GLU A 38 30.78 -45.79 -17.08
C GLU A 38 29.38 -45.38 -16.64
N THR A 39 28.60 -46.37 -16.19
CA THR A 39 27.47 -46.16 -15.26
C THR A 39 27.74 -46.97 -13.99
N PRO A 40 28.06 -46.35 -12.86
CA PRO A 40 27.88 -46.98 -11.55
C PRO A 40 26.57 -46.48 -10.93
N ALA A 41 25.59 -47.37 -10.81
CA ALA A 41 24.44 -47.12 -9.94
C ALA A 41 24.80 -47.53 -8.51
N VAL A 42 24.69 -46.61 -7.55
CA VAL A 42 24.45 -46.96 -6.15
C VAL A 42 23.25 -46.14 -5.70
N THR A 43 22.19 -46.85 -5.34
CA THR A 43 21.05 -46.28 -4.61
C THR A 43 21.46 -46.05 -3.17
N GLU A 44 21.65 -44.79 -2.77
CA GLU A 44 21.65 -44.43 -1.36
C GLU A 44 20.34 -44.91 -0.74
N THR A 45 20.45 -45.78 0.25
CA THR A 45 19.29 -46.38 0.91
C THR A 45 18.76 -45.37 1.93
N PRO A 46 17.45 -45.07 1.95
CA PRO A 46 16.90 -44.22 3.00
C PRO A 46 17.06 -44.92 4.35
N GLU A 47 17.84 -44.33 5.25
CA GLU A 47 17.89 -44.78 6.64
C GLU A 47 16.49 -44.61 7.27
N ALA A 48 15.93 -45.74 7.72
CA ALA A 48 14.76 -45.78 8.57
C ALA A 48 15.22 -46.03 10.01
N VAL A 49 14.35 -45.69 10.99
CA VAL A 49 14.71 -45.47 12.42
C VAL A 49 15.44 -44.11 12.55
N GLU A 50 15.07 -43.20 13.45
CA GLU A 50 14.32 -43.34 14.72
C GLU A 50 12.79 -43.22 14.62
N THR A 51 12.10 -43.98 15.47
CA THR A 51 10.70 -43.72 15.84
C THR A 51 10.59 -42.50 16.75
N PRO A 52 9.56 -41.64 16.63
CA PRO A 52 9.28 -40.64 17.67
C PRO A 52 8.92 -41.36 18.97
N ALA A 53 9.81 -41.27 19.96
CA ALA A 53 9.62 -41.90 21.26
C ALA A 53 8.44 -41.24 22.00
N VAL A 54 7.54 -42.10 22.48
CA VAL A 54 6.58 -41.95 23.59
C VAL A 54 5.99 -40.55 23.83
N THR A 55 4.67 -40.47 23.73
CA THR A 55 3.84 -39.38 24.24
C THR A 55 4.13 -39.08 25.72
N GLU A 56 4.95 -38.08 26.00
CA GLU A 56 5.03 -37.51 27.34
C GLU A 56 3.65 -36.95 27.71
N THR A 57 3.11 -37.46 28.82
CA THR A 57 1.79 -37.08 29.31
C THR A 57 1.82 -35.61 29.70
N PRO A 58 0.79 -34.78 29.39
CA PRO A 58 0.73 -33.43 29.91
C PRO A 58 0.73 -33.49 31.44
N VAL A 59 1.83 -33.04 32.05
CA VAL A 59 1.96 -32.92 33.50
C VAL A 59 0.83 -32.02 34.01
N ALA A 60 0.28 -32.38 35.16
CA ALA A 60 -0.93 -31.77 35.69
C ALA A 60 -0.83 -30.25 35.79
N THR A 61 -1.99 -29.59 35.68
CA THR A 61 -2.16 -28.17 35.95
C THR A 61 -1.62 -27.81 37.34
N GLU A 62 -0.46 -27.16 37.37
CA GLU A 62 -0.07 -26.37 38.55
C GLU A 62 -1.18 -25.36 38.82
N THR A 63 -1.66 -25.36 40.06
CA THR A 63 -2.81 -24.53 40.45
C THR A 63 -2.33 -23.08 40.59
N PRO A 64 -3.00 -22.09 39.98
CA PRO A 64 -2.63 -20.69 40.19
C PRO A 64 -2.77 -20.35 41.67
N GLU A 65 -1.67 -19.94 42.31
CA GLU A 65 -1.70 -19.52 43.70
C GLU A 65 -2.67 -18.34 43.88
N ALA A 66 -3.46 -18.41 44.95
CA ALA A 66 -4.49 -17.44 45.22
C ALA A 66 -3.95 -16.24 46.00
N THR A 67 -4.42 -15.05 45.62
CA THR A 67 -4.47 -13.86 46.48
C THR A 67 -3.15 -13.36 47.07
N GLU A 68 -2.39 -12.63 46.27
CA GLU A 68 -1.96 -11.31 46.74
C GLU A 68 -3.17 -10.37 46.66
N LYS A 69 -3.48 -9.70 47.76
CA LYS A 69 -4.66 -8.84 47.93
C LYS A 69 -4.39 -7.46 47.30
N PRO A 70 -5.22 -6.94 46.38
CA PRO A 70 -5.12 -5.55 45.94
C PRO A 70 -5.26 -4.60 47.14
N GLU A 71 -4.27 -3.73 47.36
CA GLU A 71 -4.40 -2.68 48.37
C GLU A 71 -5.43 -1.62 47.95
N GLU A 72 -6.21 -1.17 48.93
CA GLU A 72 -7.43 -0.40 48.74
C GLU A 72 -7.11 1.09 48.58
N SER A 73 -6.58 1.46 47.41
CA SER A 73 -6.22 2.85 47.10
C SER A 73 -7.47 3.72 46.85
N GLU A 74 -7.93 4.35 47.93
CA GLU A 74 -8.69 5.61 48.01
C GLU A 74 -9.86 5.79 47.00
N LYS A 75 -11.07 5.57 47.53
CA LYS A 75 -12.37 5.94 46.96
C LYS A 75 -12.36 7.34 46.30
N PRO A 76 -12.90 7.50 45.07
CA PRO A 76 -12.88 8.79 44.37
C PRO A 76 -13.69 9.86 45.10
N GLN A 77 -13.11 11.06 45.26
CA GLN A 77 -13.86 12.24 45.69
C GLN A 77 -14.81 12.71 44.58
N ALA A 78 -16.11 12.72 44.88
CA ALA A 78 -17.13 13.27 44.01
C ALA A 78 -17.46 14.72 44.41
N SER A 79 -16.92 15.69 43.66
CA SER A 79 -17.30 17.11 43.67
C SER A 79 -16.92 17.74 42.32
N GLU A 80 -17.79 18.40 41.55
CA GLU A 80 -19.24 18.59 41.68
C GLU A 80 -19.91 18.47 40.30
N LYS A 81 -21.25 18.32 40.25
CA LYS A 81 -22.02 18.54 39.01
C LYS A 81 -22.08 20.06 38.69
N PRO A 82 -22.20 20.45 37.41
CA PRO A 82 -22.02 21.84 37.00
C PRO A 82 -23.15 22.77 37.45
N ALA A 83 -22.77 23.97 37.91
CA ALA A 83 -23.70 25.07 38.10
C ALA A 83 -24.25 25.58 36.73
N PRO A 84 -25.54 25.92 36.62
CA PRO A 84 -26.17 26.20 35.32
C PRO A 84 -25.93 27.63 34.80
N SER A 85 -25.66 27.69 33.49
CA SER A 85 -25.98 28.79 32.55
C SER A 85 -26.21 30.20 33.12
N LYS A 86 -25.25 31.10 32.89
CA LYS A 86 -25.57 32.52 32.67
C LYS A 86 -25.93 32.76 31.21
N LYS A 87 -27.24 32.84 30.98
CA LYS A 87 -27.93 33.28 29.75
C LYS A 87 -27.18 34.43 29.04
N PRO A 88 -27.01 34.38 27.70
CA PRO A 88 -26.50 35.52 26.94
C PRO A 88 -27.52 36.66 26.93
N GLU A 89 -27.07 37.88 27.21
CA GLU A 89 -27.90 39.07 26.96
C GLU A 89 -27.95 39.39 25.47
N SER A 90 -29.17 39.53 24.95
CA SER A 90 -29.43 39.97 23.58
C SER A 90 -29.80 41.44 23.56
N THR A 91 -29.70 42.06 22.38
CA THR A 91 -29.93 43.50 22.08
C THR A 91 -28.78 44.41 22.52
N LYS A 92 -28.42 45.46 21.76
CA LYS A 92 -29.23 46.17 20.76
C LYS A 92 -28.59 46.25 19.36
N LYS A 93 -29.47 46.04 18.37
CA LYS A 93 -29.63 46.73 17.07
C LYS A 93 -28.41 47.51 16.50
N PRO A 94 -28.00 47.26 15.24
CA PRO A 94 -27.04 48.13 14.53
C PRO A 94 -27.69 49.47 14.13
N GLU A 95 -26.90 50.55 14.14
CA GLU A 95 -27.24 51.79 13.43
C GLU A 95 -26.32 51.99 12.22
N SER A 96 -26.93 52.44 11.13
CA SER A 96 -26.27 52.65 9.84
C SER A 96 -25.62 54.03 9.72
N THR A 97 -25.03 54.29 8.56
CA THR A 97 -24.39 55.55 8.12
C THR A 97 -22.94 55.72 8.62
N LYS A 98 -22.00 56.25 7.83
CA LYS A 98 -22.11 56.94 6.52
C LYS A 98 -21.14 56.39 5.47
N LYS A 99 -21.57 56.44 4.20
CA LYS A 99 -20.69 56.48 3.01
C LYS A 99 -19.95 57.84 2.99
N PRO A 100 -18.63 57.84 2.73
CA PRO A 100 -18.12 58.71 1.66
C PRO A 100 -17.52 57.90 0.50
N GLU A 101 -17.26 58.58 -0.62
CA GLU A 101 -16.76 57.97 -1.86
C GLU A 101 -15.25 58.20 -2.06
N SER A 102 -14.64 57.26 -2.78
CA SER A 102 -13.51 57.46 -3.71
C SER A 102 -12.25 58.21 -3.24
N THR A 103 -11.11 57.51 -3.31
CA THR A 103 -10.15 57.75 -4.41
C THR A 103 -9.03 56.69 -4.51
N LYS A 104 -8.43 56.59 -5.71
CA LYS A 104 -7.16 55.91 -6.05
C LYS A 104 -7.09 54.37 -5.90
N LYS A 105 -7.60 53.71 -6.93
CA LYS A 105 -7.02 52.51 -7.57
C LYS A 105 -5.47 52.60 -7.66
N PRO A 106 -4.72 51.64 -7.11
CA PRO A 106 -3.41 51.23 -7.62
C PRO A 106 -3.64 50.16 -8.70
N GLU A 107 -3.08 50.35 -9.88
CA GLU A 107 -3.24 49.42 -11.00
C GLU A 107 -1.99 48.54 -11.14
N SER A 108 -2.04 47.34 -10.57
CA SER A 108 -1.09 46.27 -10.90
C SER A 108 -1.73 44.90 -10.69
N THR A 109 -2.13 44.31 -11.80
CA THR A 109 -2.58 42.92 -11.93
C THR A 109 -1.50 41.92 -11.48
N LYS A 110 -1.72 41.31 -10.32
CA LYS A 110 -1.59 39.84 -10.19
C LYS A 110 -2.92 39.25 -9.71
N LYS A 111 -3.91 39.27 -10.61
CA LYS A 111 -4.83 38.14 -10.70
C LYS A 111 -3.93 36.90 -10.90
N PRO A 112 -4.01 35.84 -10.08
CA PRO A 112 -3.37 34.59 -10.46
C PRO A 112 -3.99 34.20 -11.80
N SER A 113 -3.18 34.17 -12.86
CA SER A 113 -3.62 33.49 -14.06
C SER A 113 -3.93 32.07 -13.62
N LYS A 114 -5.15 31.58 -13.89
CA LYS A 114 -5.33 30.12 -13.99
C LYS A 114 -4.69 29.74 -15.31
N GLU A 115 -3.37 29.77 -15.30
CA GLU A 115 -2.53 29.16 -16.31
C GLU A 115 -2.87 27.69 -16.25
N GLU A 116 -3.44 27.20 -17.35
CA GLU A 116 -3.96 25.84 -17.49
C GLU A 116 -2.75 24.92 -17.70
N SER A 117 -1.95 24.82 -16.62
CA SER A 117 -0.61 24.24 -16.61
C SER A 117 -0.71 22.75 -16.86
N LYS A 118 -0.47 22.36 -18.11
CA LYS A 118 -0.23 20.97 -18.46
C LYS A 118 1.02 20.51 -17.73
N ILE A 119 0.80 19.79 -16.63
CA ILE A 119 1.82 19.10 -15.86
C ILE A 119 2.75 18.34 -16.80
N SER A 120 4.03 18.68 -16.70
CA SER A 120 5.07 18.30 -17.67
C SER A 120 5.72 16.95 -17.38
N ASP A 121 5.86 16.62 -16.09
CA ASP A 121 6.39 15.37 -15.56
C ASP A 121 5.86 15.08 -14.13
N ALA A 122 6.25 13.93 -13.59
CA ALA A 122 5.87 13.48 -12.25
C ALA A 122 6.46 14.34 -11.11
N SER A 123 7.53 15.11 -11.35
CA SER A 123 8.09 16.02 -10.34
C SER A 123 7.23 17.27 -10.20
N GLU A 124 6.80 17.89 -11.30
CA GLU A 124 5.81 18.96 -11.26
C GLU A 124 4.48 18.46 -10.64
N ALA A 125 4.06 17.25 -11.02
CA ALA A 125 2.86 16.62 -10.45
C ALA A 125 2.96 16.42 -8.92
N PHE A 126 4.13 15.98 -8.43
CA PHE A 126 4.42 15.82 -7.01
C PHE A 126 4.45 17.17 -6.29
N GLU A 127 5.15 18.17 -6.83
CA GLU A 127 5.21 19.53 -6.27
C GLU A 127 3.83 20.17 -6.15
N LYS A 128 2.94 20.00 -7.15
CA LYS A 128 1.54 20.45 -7.02
C LYS A 128 0.80 19.68 -5.93
N ALA A 129 0.94 18.35 -5.88
CA ALA A 129 0.25 17.53 -4.89
C ALA A 129 0.58 17.93 -3.45
N ILE A 130 1.82 18.37 -3.17
CA ILE A 130 2.26 18.79 -1.84
C ILE A 130 2.18 20.31 -1.58
N ASP A 131 1.59 21.11 -2.48
CA ASP A 131 1.56 22.57 -2.30
C ASP A 131 0.82 22.97 -1.01
N GLY A 132 1.45 23.84 -0.23
CA GLY A 132 1.00 24.25 1.11
C GLY A 132 1.24 23.23 2.24
N ILE A 133 1.85 22.07 1.99
CA ILE A 133 2.00 20.98 2.97
C ILE A 133 3.46 20.84 3.44
N GLU A 134 3.67 20.87 4.77
CA GLU A 134 4.98 20.60 5.36
C GLU A 134 5.22 19.08 5.46
N LEU A 135 6.11 18.55 4.61
CA LEU A 135 6.51 17.14 4.66
C LEU A 135 7.51 16.87 5.80
N TYR A 136 7.43 15.66 6.36
CA TYR A 136 8.48 15.12 7.22
C TYR A 136 9.80 14.93 6.46
N SER A 137 10.89 14.65 7.18
CA SER A 137 12.16 14.24 6.56
C SER A 137 11.97 12.91 5.80
N MET A 138 11.97 13.02 4.48
CA MET A 138 11.75 11.93 3.53
C MET A 138 12.81 12.05 2.42
N ALA A 139 13.18 10.93 1.81
CA ALA A 139 14.18 10.87 0.75
C ALA A 139 13.65 10.16 -0.49
N ASP A 140 14.16 10.57 -1.64
CA ASP A 140 13.92 9.92 -2.93
C ASP A 140 14.62 8.56 -3.01
N ILE A 141 14.03 7.63 -3.75
CA ILE A 141 14.54 6.26 -3.94
C ILE A 141 15.25 6.10 -5.30
N THR A 142 15.98 5.00 -5.48
CA THR A 142 16.55 4.59 -6.78
C THR A 142 15.62 3.64 -7.53
N ASP A 143 15.87 3.45 -8.83
CA ASP A 143 15.17 2.44 -9.66
C ASP A 143 15.26 1.02 -9.07
N GLU A 144 16.40 0.67 -8.48
CA GLU A 144 16.61 -0.61 -7.76
C GLU A 144 15.66 -0.73 -6.56
N MET A 145 15.56 0.32 -5.74
CA MET A 145 14.62 0.38 -4.61
C MET A 145 13.15 0.40 -5.06
N LEU A 146 12.83 1.01 -6.21
CA LEU A 146 11.49 0.99 -6.80
C LEU A 146 11.10 -0.44 -7.23
N GLN A 147 12.01 -1.12 -7.92
CA GLN A 147 11.84 -2.49 -8.38
C GLN A 147 11.68 -3.47 -7.20
N ASP A 148 12.47 -3.32 -6.14
CA ASP A 148 12.34 -4.15 -4.93
C ASP A 148 11.04 -3.87 -4.16
N ALA A 149 10.79 -2.60 -3.83
CA ALA A 149 9.70 -2.22 -2.94
C ALA A 149 8.31 -2.35 -3.58
N TYR A 150 8.17 -1.99 -4.85
CA TYR A 150 6.88 -2.02 -5.57
C TYR A 150 6.77 -3.19 -6.55
N GLY A 151 7.88 -3.73 -7.05
CA GLY A 151 7.84 -4.63 -8.22
C GLY A 151 7.68 -3.90 -9.56
N ILE A 152 7.85 -2.59 -9.60
CA ILE A 152 7.68 -1.76 -10.80
C ILE A 152 9.03 -1.59 -11.49
N ASP A 153 9.10 -2.03 -12.75
CA ASP A 153 10.22 -1.77 -13.67
C ASP A 153 10.19 -0.28 -14.08
N SER A 154 11.29 0.45 -13.93
CA SER A 154 11.34 1.87 -14.28
C SER A 154 11.21 2.13 -15.79
N SER A 155 11.43 1.14 -16.65
CA SER A 155 11.33 1.27 -18.11
C SER A 155 9.91 1.42 -18.66
N ILE A 156 8.86 1.20 -17.85
CA ILE A 156 7.48 1.57 -18.22
C ILE A 156 7.11 3.02 -17.82
N LEU A 157 8.02 3.74 -17.16
CA LEU A 157 7.80 5.08 -16.62
C LEU A 157 8.53 6.14 -17.44
N LYS A 158 7.81 7.19 -17.84
CA LYS A 158 8.39 8.39 -18.45
C LYS A 158 9.08 9.25 -17.38
N SER A 159 8.50 9.30 -16.19
CA SER A 159 9.07 9.97 -15.02
C SER A 159 8.42 9.45 -13.73
N TYR A 160 9.11 9.57 -12.59
CA TYR A 160 8.52 9.30 -11.28
C TYR A 160 9.20 10.11 -10.17
N VAL A 161 8.50 10.28 -9.06
CA VAL A 161 9.05 10.70 -7.76
C VAL A 161 8.43 9.79 -6.71
N VAL A 162 9.26 9.09 -5.92
CA VAL A 162 8.82 8.37 -4.73
C VAL A 162 9.64 8.83 -3.54
N LYS A 163 8.99 9.41 -2.54
CA LYS A 163 9.61 9.79 -1.27
C LYS A 163 9.22 8.82 -0.16
N MET A 164 10.22 8.20 0.45
CA MET A 164 10.11 7.29 1.60
C MET A 164 10.60 7.97 2.90
N PRO A 165 10.18 7.52 4.09
CA PRO A 165 10.48 8.20 5.35
C PRO A 165 11.89 7.89 5.85
N MET A 166 12.65 8.93 6.21
CA MET A 166 14.01 8.77 6.75
C MET A 166 14.04 8.27 8.20
N MET A 167 12.90 8.28 8.88
CA MET A 167 12.75 7.76 10.24
C MET A 167 11.96 6.44 10.20
N ASN A 168 12.56 5.37 10.70
CA ASN A 168 11.93 4.04 10.78
C ASN A 168 10.66 3.99 11.64
N VAL A 169 10.37 5.02 12.44
CA VAL A 169 9.13 5.20 13.23
C VAL A 169 8.01 5.94 12.47
N LYS A 170 8.16 6.14 11.15
CA LYS A 170 7.13 6.75 10.29
C LYS A 170 6.81 5.85 9.10
N ALA A 171 5.53 5.74 8.76
CA ALA A 171 5.02 5.04 7.59
C ALA A 171 4.70 5.97 6.40
N ASN A 172 4.96 7.28 6.55
CA ASN A 172 4.65 8.27 5.52
C ASN A 172 5.39 7.99 4.22
N GLU A 173 4.64 7.83 3.13
CA GLU A 173 5.17 7.50 1.80
C GLU A 173 4.31 8.23 0.75
N ILE A 174 4.94 8.93 -0.19
CA ILE A 174 4.25 9.68 -1.24
C ILE A 174 4.95 9.38 -2.57
N ALA A 175 4.18 8.94 -3.55
CA ALA A 175 4.68 8.61 -4.88
C ALA A 175 3.80 9.21 -5.98
N VAL A 176 4.42 9.78 -7.01
CA VAL A 176 3.76 10.06 -8.28
C VAL A 176 4.54 9.39 -9.41
N PHE A 177 3.82 8.65 -10.25
CA PHE A 177 4.35 7.95 -11.42
C PHE A 177 3.69 8.52 -12.66
N GLU A 178 4.46 8.72 -13.74
CA GLU A 178 3.96 8.98 -15.09
C GLU A 178 4.35 7.81 -15.99
N VAL A 179 3.37 7.06 -16.51
CA VAL A 179 3.66 5.96 -17.45
C VAL A 179 3.84 6.46 -18.89
N GLU A 180 4.72 5.81 -19.64
CA GLU A 180 4.90 6.08 -21.08
C GLU A 180 3.62 5.80 -21.88
N ASP A 181 2.99 4.66 -21.61
CA ASP A 181 1.73 4.23 -22.23
C ASP A 181 0.66 4.00 -21.17
N LYS A 182 -0.51 4.62 -21.38
CA LYS A 182 -1.65 4.60 -20.46
C LYS A 182 -2.13 3.19 -20.09
N LYS A 183 -1.84 2.16 -20.91
CA LYS A 183 -2.17 0.76 -20.56
C LYS A 183 -1.47 0.30 -19.26
N ASP A 184 -0.27 0.82 -18.98
CA ASP A 184 0.58 0.37 -17.88
C ASP A 184 0.23 1.03 -16.52
N VAL A 185 -0.77 1.92 -16.51
CA VAL A 185 -1.38 2.49 -15.29
C VAL A 185 -1.86 1.39 -14.34
N GLU A 186 -2.43 0.30 -14.85
CA GLU A 186 -2.88 -0.81 -13.97
C GLU A 186 -1.69 -1.58 -13.38
N THR A 187 -0.60 -1.78 -14.13
CA THR A 187 0.64 -2.38 -13.65
C THR A 187 1.23 -1.59 -12.47
N VAL A 188 1.28 -0.25 -12.60
CA VAL A 188 1.71 0.64 -11.50
C VAL A 188 0.77 0.52 -10.29
N LYS A 189 -0.54 0.49 -10.51
CA LYS A 189 -1.53 0.31 -9.42
C LYS A 189 -1.46 -1.07 -8.75
N GLU A 190 -1.03 -2.11 -9.45
CA GLU A 190 -0.78 -3.43 -8.86
C GLU A 190 0.50 -3.44 -8.02
N GLY A 191 1.58 -2.81 -8.50
CA GLY A 191 2.81 -2.61 -7.71
C GLY A 191 2.58 -1.78 -6.44
N ILE A 192 1.76 -0.72 -6.51
CA ILE A 192 1.34 0.06 -5.33
C ILE A 192 0.53 -0.81 -4.34
N LYS A 193 -0.39 -1.66 -4.81
CA LYS A 193 -1.15 -2.57 -3.91
C LYS A 193 -0.24 -3.60 -3.25
N LYS A 194 0.76 -4.14 -3.97
CA LYS A 194 1.78 -5.03 -3.41
C LYS A 194 2.56 -4.31 -2.31
N ARG A 195 3.12 -3.13 -2.60
CA ARG A 195 3.81 -2.27 -1.63
C ARG A 195 2.96 -1.99 -0.38
N GLN A 196 1.67 -1.70 -0.58
CA GLN A 196 0.75 -1.41 0.52
C GLN A 196 0.45 -2.66 1.38
N ALA A 197 0.34 -3.85 0.78
CA ALA A 197 0.20 -5.10 1.51
C ALA A 197 1.47 -5.44 2.32
N ASP A 198 2.66 -5.26 1.72
CA ASP A 198 3.95 -5.45 2.41
C ASP A 198 4.10 -4.48 3.60
N LEU A 199 3.62 -3.23 3.45
CA LEU A 199 3.54 -2.26 4.55
C LEU A 199 2.50 -2.65 5.62
N VAL A 200 1.33 -3.18 5.24
CA VAL A 200 0.32 -3.70 6.18
C VAL A 200 0.90 -4.81 7.05
N GLU A 201 1.60 -5.77 6.45
CA GLU A 201 2.26 -6.86 7.16
C GLU A 201 3.37 -6.38 8.09
N THR A 202 4.11 -5.34 7.69
CA THR A 202 5.17 -4.71 8.49
C THR A 202 4.60 -3.96 9.70
N TRP A 203 3.63 -3.07 9.48
CA TRP A 203 3.22 -2.10 10.49
C TRP A 203 2.23 -2.67 11.53
N LYS A 204 1.44 -3.70 11.20
CA LYS A 204 0.47 -4.33 12.13
C LYS A 204 1.09 -4.88 13.41
N HIS A 205 2.41 -5.13 13.40
CA HIS A 205 3.17 -5.64 14.54
C HIS A 205 4.02 -4.59 15.25
N TYR A 206 4.10 -3.35 14.73
CA TYR A 206 5.11 -2.37 15.15
C TYR A 206 4.54 -1.14 15.85
N LEU A 207 3.73 -0.31 15.18
CA LEU A 207 3.12 0.90 15.76
C LEU A 207 1.66 1.05 15.30
N PRO A 208 0.64 0.96 16.18
CA PRO A 208 -0.77 1.01 15.80
C PRO A 208 -1.16 2.25 14.98
N ASP A 209 -0.74 3.44 15.40
CA ASP A 209 -1.04 4.71 14.73
C ASP A 209 -0.51 4.74 13.28
N GLN A 210 0.62 4.06 13.03
CA GLN A 210 1.22 3.95 11.70
C GLN A 210 0.58 2.83 10.89
N TYR A 211 0.12 1.76 11.54
CA TYR A 211 -0.68 0.72 10.90
C TYR A 211 -2.06 1.24 10.44
N GLU A 212 -2.71 2.11 11.21
CA GLU A 212 -3.91 2.82 10.78
C GLU A 212 -3.61 3.75 9.58
N LEU A 213 -2.52 4.51 9.63
CA LEU A 213 -2.08 5.37 8.53
C LEU A 213 -1.88 4.61 7.20
N VAL A 214 -1.27 3.42 7.27
CA VAL A 214 -1.02 2.54 6.10
C VAL A 214 -2.31 1.92 5.53
N GLN A 215 -3.30 1.62 6.39
CA GLN A 215 -4.61 1.16 5.92
C GLN A 215 -5.40 2.28 5.25
N ASN A 216 -5.23 3.53 5.71
CA ASN A 216 -5.89 4.73 5.20
C ASN A 216 -5.14 5.38 4.00
N TYR A 217 -4.34 4.58 3.26
CA TYR A 217 -3.69 5.02 2.03
C TYR A 217 -4.70 5.44 0.95
N GLN A 218 -4.27 6.28 0.01
CA GLN A 218 -5.07 6.62 -1.16
C GLN A 218 -4.28 6.45 -2.46
N ILE A 219 -5.01 6.21 -3.55
CA ILE A 219 -4.51 6.22 -4.94
C ILE A 219 -5.39 7.15 -5.75
N SER A 220 -4.81 8.05 -6.55
CA SER A 220 -5.52 8.80 -7.59
C SER A 220 -4.89 8.60 -8.96
N VAL A 221 -5.67 8.80 -10.03
CA VAL A 221 -5.24 8.58 -11.41
C VAL A 221 -5.71 9.74 -12.30
N LYS A 222 -4.77 10.40 -12.98
CA LYS A 222 -5.03 11.49 -13.94
C LYS A 222 -4.29 11.24 -15.25
N GLY A 223 -5.00 10.72 -16.26
CA GLY A 223 -4.41 10.45 -17.57
C GLY A 223 -3.42 9.28 -17.53
N ASN A 224 -2.12 9.59 -17.64
CA ASN A 224 -1.00 8.64 -17.44
C ASN A 224 -0.39 8.73 -16.03
N TYR A 225 -0.85 9.68 -15.21
CA TYR A 225 -0.29 9.92 -13.88
C TYR A 225 -1.01 9.09 -12.82
N VAL A 226 -0.25 8.48 -11.90
CA VAL A 226 -0.76 7.74 -10.74
C VAL A 226 -0.11 8.31 -9.47
N LEU A 227 -0.95 8.84 -8.57
CA LEU A 227 -0.57 9.23 -7.22
C LEU A 227 -0.80 8.05 -6.26
N PHE A 228 0.13 7.82 -5.35
CA PHE A 228 -0.03 7.01 -4.14
C PHE A 228 0.40 7.82 -2.92
N VAL A 229 -0.39 7.77 -1.84
CA VAL A 229 -0.12 8.53 -0.61
C VAL A 229 -0.50 7.77 0.65
N ILE A 230 0.42 7.74 1.61
CA ILE A 230 0.24 7.40 3.01
C ILE A 230 0.61 8.65 3.82
N SER A 231 -0.40 9.39 4.28
CA SER A 231 -0.23 10.65 5.02
C SER A 231 -1.49 11.02 5.79
N GLY A 232 -1.35 11.81 6.87
CA GLY A 232 -2.50 12.43 7.54
C GLY A 232 -3.18 13.46 6.63
N GLU A 233 -2.43 14.05 5.70
CA GLU A 233 -2.91 15.00 4.68
C GLU A 233 -3.32 14.31 3.36
N ALA A 234 -3.62 13.01 3.37
CA ALA A 234 -3.87 12.25 2.14
C ALA A 234 -5.03 12.82 1.30
N GLU A 235 -6.11 13.31 1.92
CA GLU A 235 -7.21 13.95 1.21
C GLU A 235 -6.77 15.28 0.56
N THR A 236 -6.00 16.10 1.28
CA THR A 236 -5.42 17.36 0.78
C THR A 236 -4.51 17.11 -0.42
N ILE A 237 -3.60 16.13 -0.31
CA ILE A 237 -2.65 15.74 -1.36
C ILE A 237 -3.39 15.22 -2.61
N VAL A 238 -4.43 14.40 -2.42
CA VAL A 238 -5.28 13.90 -3.51
C VAL A 238 -6.08 15.03 -4.16
N SER A 239 -6.61 16.01 -3.41
CA SER A 239 -7.29 17.16 -4.00
C SER A 239 -6.31 18.01 -4.81
N ASN A 240 -5.17 18.40 -4.23
CA ASN A 240 -4.13 19.18 -4.88
C ASN A 240 -3.65 18.53 -6.21
N PHE A 241 -3.34 17.23 -6.17
CA PHE A 241 -2.99 16.45 -7.37
C PHE A 241 -4.13 16.42 -8.39
N ASN A 242 -5.38 16.32 -7.96
CA ASN A 242 -6.53 16.32 -8.86
C ASN A 242 -6.84 17.71 -9.43
N ASP A 243 -6.62 18.81 -8.70
CA ASP A 243 -6.88 20.16 -9.18
C ASP A 243 -5.78 20.68 -10.13
N ALA A 244 -4.65 19.97 -10.21
CA ALA A 244 -3.52 20.22 -11.11
C ALA A 244 -3.74 19.78 -12.58
N PHE A 245 -4.80 19.01 -12.90
CA PHE A 245 -5.13 18.52 -14.26
C PHE A 245 -6.60 18.74 -14.65
#